data_AF-A0A7H4MZQ0-F1
#
_entry.id   AF-A0A7H4MZQ0-F1
#
_cell.length_a   1.000
_cell.length_b   1.000
_cell.length_c   1.000
_cell.angle_alpha   90.00
_cell.angle_beta   90.00
_cell.angle_gamma   90.00
#
_symmetry.space_group_name_H-M   'P 1'
#
loop_
_entity.id
_entity.type
_entity.pdbx_description
1 polymer ?
#
loop_
_entity_poly.entity_id
_entity_poly.type
_entity_poly.pdbx_seq_one_letter_code
_entity_poly.pdbx_strand_id
1 'polypeptide(L)'
;MQTQEKNRRETAPEVQLASIDILLGCLSAELARIEKQIKDLTDNDPDMKRRRKLLNSIPGIGEKTAAVLLAYTGPEAEVRYSAAVRGVCRTDAGAA
;
A
#
# COMPACT_ATOMS: atom_id res chain seq x y z
N MET A 1 -5.22 -14.40 8.86
CA MET A 1 -4.93 -15.23 10.06
C MET A 1 -4.82 -14.39 11.33
N GLN A 2 -4.14 -13.24 11.35
CA GLN A 2 -4.03 -12.40 12.57
C GLN A 2 -5.40 -12.01 13.19
N THR A 3 -6.39 -11.61 12.38
CA THR A 3 -7.76 -11.34 12.85
C THR A 3 -8.42 -12.56 13.48
N GLN A 4 -8.16 -13.75 12.92
CA GLN A 4 -8.73 -15.00 13.43
C GLN A 4 -8.15 -15.37 14.80
N GLU A 5 -6.85 -15.19 15.00
CA GLU A 5 -6.21 -15.45 16.30
C GLU A 5 -6.62 -14.42 17.36
N LYS A 6 -6.87 -13.15 16.97
CA LYS A 6 -7.46 -12.15 17.87
C LYS A 6 -8.85 -12.58 18.34
N ASN A 7 -9.70 -13.02 17.41
CA ASN A 7 -11.04 -13.51 17.74
C ASN A 7 -10.98 -14.78 18.61
N ARG A 8 -10.02 -15.68 18.35
CA ARG A 8 -9.83 -16.91 19.15
C ARG A 8 -9.40 -16.58 20.59
N ARG A 9 -8.58 -15.55 20.78
CA ARG A 9 -8.14 -15.07 22.11
C ARG A 9 -9.31 -14.64 22.99
N GLU A 10 -10.35 -14.02 22.41
CA GLU A 10 -11.51 -13.50 23.16
C GLU A 10 -12.34 -14.59 23.84
N THR A 11 -12.36 -15.80 23.28
CA THR A 11 -13.17 -16.93 23.76
C THR A 11 -12.35 -18.10 24.30
N ALA A 12 -11.02 -18.01 24.29
CA ALA A 12 -10.14 -19.11 24.65
C ALA A 12 -9.99 -19.26 26.19
N PRO A 13 -9.87 -20.51 26.69
CA PRO A 13 -9.48 -20.77 28.06
C PRO A 13 -8.12 -20.17 28.41
N GLU A 14 -7.92 -19.77 29.66
CA GLU A 14 -6.72 -19.06 30.15
C GLU A 14 -5.40 -19.79 29.82
N VAL A 15 -5.43 -21.12 29.89
CA VAL A 15 -4.29 -22.01 29.56
C VAL A 15 -3.82 -21.91 28.10
N GLN A 16 -4.67 -21.43 27.18
CA GLN A 16 -4.33 -21.28 25.75
C GLN A 16 -3.89 -19.85 25.40
N LEU A 17 -4.13 -18.86 26.27
CA LEU A 17 -3.87 -17.45 25.96
C LEU A 17 -2.39 -17.19 25.68
N ALA A 18 -1.48 -17.79 26.47
CA ALA A 18 -0.05 -17.64 26.27
C ALA A 18 0.40 -18.11 24.86
N SER A 19 -0.11 -19.25 24.41
CA SER A 19 0.20 -19.78 23.08
C SER A 19 -0.38 -18.90 21.96
N ILE A 20 -1.59 -18.38 22.15
CA ILE A 20 -2.24 -17.47 21.19
C ILE A 20 -1.48 -16.14 21.10
N ASP A 21 -1.04 -15.59 22.23
CA ASP A 21 -0.27 -14.34 22.27
C ASP A 21 1.09 -14.49 21.58
N ILE A 22 1.76 -15.65 21.71
CA ILE A 22 2.98 -15.96 20.95
C ILE A 22 2.70 -15.95 19.45
N LEU A 23 1.64 -16.62 18.99
CA LEU A 23 1.27 -16.66 17.58
C LEU A 23 0.93 -15.27 17.03
N LEU A 24 0.19 -14.46 17.79
CA LEU A 24 -0.09 -13.07 17.44
C LEU A 24 1.18 -12.24 17.31
N GLY A 25 2.14 -12.45 18.21
CA GLY A 25 3.47 -11.83 18.13
C GLY A 25 4.22 -12.22 16.86
N CYS A 26 4.31 -13.52 16.56
CA CYS A 26 4.95 -14.04 15.36
C CYS A 26 4.31 -13.47 14.07
N LEU A 27 2.97 -13.48 13.99
CA LEU A 27 2.24 -12.95 12.83
C LEU A 27 2.49 -11.45 12.64
N SER A 28 2.53 -10.69 13.74
CA SER A 28 2.79 -9.24 13.69
C SER A 28 4.22 -8.93 13.24
N ALA A 29 5.20 -9.71 13.71
CA ALA A 29 6.59 -9.58 13.32
C ALA A 29 6.81 -9.93 11.83
N GLU A 30 6.19 -11.02 11.35
CA GLU A 30 6.28 -11.40 9.93
C GLU A 30 5.61 -10.38 9.01
N LEU A 31 4.45 -9.83 9.40
CA LEU A 31 3.82 -8.74 8.66
C LEU A 31 4.77 -7.54 8.54
N ALA A 32 5.33 -7.09 9.67
CA ALA A 32 6.28 -5.97 9.67
C ALA A 32 7.54 -6.26 8.82
N ARG A 33 8.05 -7.51 8.86
CA ARG A 33 9.19 -7.94 8.05
C ARG A 33 8.87 -7.86 6.56
N ILE A 34 7.72 -8.40 6.14
CA ILE A 34 7.30 -8.40 4.74
C ILE A 34 7.03 -6.97 4.26
N GLU A 35 6.34 -6.14 5.05
CA GLU A 35 6.10 -4.73 4.73
C GLU A 35 7.41 -3.96 4.53
N LYS A 36 8.39 -4.21 5.40
CA LYS A 36 9.74 -3.63 5.25
C LYS A 36 10.40 -4.13 3.97
N GLN A 37 10.36 -5.42 3.67
CA GLN A 37 10.95 -5.97 2.43
C GLN A 37 10.31 -5.37 1.17
N ILE A 38 8.98 -5.23 1.14
CA ILE A 38 8.27 -4.58 0.03
C ILE A 38 8.73 -3.13 -0.11
N LYS A 39 8.80 -2.40 1.00
CA LYS A 39 9.26 -1.01 1.00
C LYS A 39 10.70 -0.90 0.51
N ASP A 40 11.60 -1.73 1.02
CA ASP A 40 13.01 -1.74 0.64
C ASP A 40 13.16 -2.05 -0.86
N LEU A 41 12.45 -3.05 -1.38
CA LEU A 41 12.45 -3.39 -2.80
C LEU A 41 11.92 -2.23 -3.67
N THR A 42 10.84 -1.58 -3.24
CA THR A 42 10.24 -0.49 -4.03
C THR A 42 11.04 0.80 -3.93
N ASP A 43 11.70 1.06 -2.80
CA ASP A 43 12.53 2.25 -2.60
C ASP A 43 13.94 2.09 -3.18
N ASN A 44 14.43 0.86 -3.33
CA ASN A 44 15.71 0.57 -4.01
C ASN A 44 15.59 0.58 -5.54
N ASP A 45 14.38 0.62 -6.08
CA ASP A 45 14.15 0.83 -7.51
C ASP A 45 14.05 2.34 -7.81
N PRO A 46 15.10 2.94 -8.43
CA PRO A 46 15.12 4.36 -8.73
C PRO A 46 14.06 4.78 -9.76
N ASP A 47 13.63 3.87 -10.64
CA ASP A 47 12.62 4.15 -11.64
C ASP A 47 11.22 4.18 -11.01
N MET A 48 10.91 3.23 -10.12
CA MET A 48 9.68 3.26 -9.33
C MET A 48 9.57 4.51 -8.45
N LYS A 49 10.67 4.95 -7.83
CA LYS A 49 10.72 6.23 -7.10
C LYS A 49 10.44 7.43 -7.99
N ARG A 50 11.04 7.46 -9.18
CA ARG A 50 10.84 8.54 -10.16
C ARG A 50 9.38 8.60 -10.63
N ARG A 51 8.80 7.44 -10.96
CA ARG A 51 7.38 7.34 -11.38
C ARG A 51 6.41 7.72 -10.26
N ARG A 52 6.68 7.33 -9.01
CA ARG A 52 5.89 7.75 -7.84
C ARG A 52 5.89 9.27 -7.68
N LYS A 53 7.06 9.91 -7.80
CA LYS A 53 7.17 11.38 -7.76
C LYS A 53 6.41 12.05 -8.91
N LEU A 54 6.43 11.47 -10.10
CA LEU A 54 5.67 11.97 -11.25
C LEU A 54 4.15 11.82 -11.07
N LEU A 55 3.67 10.73 -10.49
CA LEU A 55 2.25 10.56 -10.19
C LEU A 55 1.79 11.51 -9.08
N ASN A 56 2.60 11.70 -8.05
CA ASN A 56 2.31 12.63 -6.96
C ASN A 56 2.36 14.11 -7.38
N SER A 57 3.00 14.46 -8.51
CA SER A 57 3.00 15.85 -9.01
C SER A 57 1.71 16.22 -9.73
N ILE A 58 0.81 15.25 -9.96
CA ILE A 58 -0.49 15.48 -10.57
C ILE A 58 -1.47 15.90 -9.47
N PRO A 59 -2.08 17.10 -9.56
CA PRO A 59 -3.06 17.55 -8.58
C PRO A 59 -4.25 16.58 -8.55
N GLY A 60 -4.59 16.09 -7.35
CA GLY A 60 -5.66 15.10 -7.14
C GLY A 60 -5.18 13.65 -7.00
N ILE A 61 -3.89 13.35 -7.23
CA ILE A 61 -3.32 12.02 -6.96
C ILE A 61 -2.50 12.07 -5.68
N GLY A 62 -2.96 11.34 -4.65
CA GLY A 62 -2.23 11.15 -3.40
C GLY A 62 -1.31 9.93 -3.42
N GLU A 63 -0.43 9.81 -2.41
CA GLU A 63 0.61 8.77 -2.33
C GLU A 63 0.06 7.34 -2.43
N LYS A 64 -1.09 7.08 -1.80
CA LYS A 64 -1.75 5.75 -1.83
C LYS A 64 -2.23 5.42 -3.24
N THR A 65 -2.88 6.37 -3.91
CA THR A 65 -3.39 6.20 -5.27
C THR A 65 -2.24 6.01 -6.26
N ALA A 66 -1.15 6.79 -6.11
CA ALA A 66 0.06 6.62 -6.92
C ALA A 66 0.67 5.22 -6.74
N ALA A 67 0.74 4.69 -5.52
CA ALA A 67 1.26 3.35 -5.26
C ALA A 67 0.40 2.25 -5.91
N VAL A 68 -0.93 2.37 -5.83
CA VAL A 68 -1.87 1.42 -6.47
C VAL A 68 -1.72 1.46 -7.99
N LEU A 69 -1.64 2.66 -8.57
CA LEU A 69 -1.44 2.82 -10.02
C LEU A 69 -0.12 2.20 -10.48
N LEU A 70 0.98 2.42 -9.75
CA LEU A 70 2.28 1.82 -10.06
C LEU A 70 2.23 0.29 -10.02
N ALA A 71 1.58 -0.27 -8.99
CA ALA A 71 1.42 -1.71 -8.86
C ALA A 71 0.58 -2.30 -10.02
N TYR A 72 -0.43 -1.57 -10.48
CA TYR A 72 -1.28 -2.00 -11.59
C TYR A 72 -0.57 -1.92 -12.95
N THR A 73 0.21 -0.87 -13.18
CA THR A 73 0.85 -0.63 -14.49
C THR A 73 2.15 -1.43 -14.70
N GLY A 74 2.77 -1.92 -13.62
CA GLY A 74 4.01 -2.69 -13.70
C GLY A 74 5.24 -1.88 -14.17
N PRO A 75 6.43 -2.52 -14.19
CA PRO A 75 7.69 -1.85 -14.55
C PRO A 75 7.77 -1.43 -16.02
N GLU A 76 7.00 -2.03 -16.92
CA GLU A 76 7.09 -1.76 -18.37
C GLU A 76 6.16 -0.64 -18.87
N ALA A 77 5.28 -0.10 -18.02
CA ALA A 77 4.41 0.99 -18.44
C ALA A 77 5.19 2.30 -18.59
N GLU A 78 5.32 2.78 -19.83
CA GLU A 78 5.84 4.10 -20.13
C GLU A 78 4.82 5.17 -19.67
N VAL A 79 5.03 5.68 -18.46
CA VAL A 79 4.16 6.66 -17.79
C VAL A 79 4.30 8.03 -18.49
N ARG A 80 3.66 8.21 -19.66
CA ARG A 80 3.48 9.51 -20.36
C ARG A 80 2.26 10.29 -19.82
N TYR A 81 2.17 10.48 -18.51
CA TYR A 81 0.98 11.07 -17.87
C TYR A 81 0.85 12.61 -18.01
N SER A 82 1.81 13.30 -18.63
CA SER A 82 1.88 14.77 -18.63
C SER A 82 0.82 15.49 -19.47
N ALA A 83 0.13 14.79 -20.38
CA ALA A 83 -0.92 15.35 -21.23
C ALA A 83 -2.33 14.85 -20.88
N ALA A 84 -2.50 13.56 -20.56
CA ALA A 84 -3.83 12.95 -20.44
C ALA A 84 -4.58 13.35 -19.16
N VAL A 85 -3.91 13.42 -18.00
CA VAL A 85 -4.62 13.67 -16.73
C VAL A 85 -5.05 15.13 -16.56
N ARG A 86 -4.36 16.07 -17.23
CA ARG A 86 -4.77 17.49 -17.26
C ARG A 86 -6.12 17.71 -17.93
N GLY A 87 -6.56 16.77 -18.79
CA GLY A 87 -7.89 16.76 -19.41
C GLY A 87 -9.00 16.27 -18.47
N VAL A 88 -8.68 15.37 -17.53
CA VAL A 88 -9.67 14.77 -16.62
C VAL A 88 -10.04 15.71 -15.46
N CYS A 89 -9.09 16.51 -14.95
CA CYS A 89 -9.37 17.44 -13.84
C CYS A 89 -10.07 18.76 -14.25
N ARG A 90 -10.42 18.97 -15.53
CA ARG A 90 -11.14 20.19 -15.97
C ARG A 90 -12.67 20.04 -16.02
N THR A 91 -13.23 18.85 -15.82
CA THR A 91 -14.68 18.66 -15.97
C THR A 91 -15.52 19.00 -14.74
N ASP A 92 -14.91 19.25 -13.57
CA ASP A 92 -15.66 19.46 -12.33
C ASP A 92 -15.57 20.88 -11.75
N ALA A 93 -14.99 21.84 -12.48
CA ALA A 93 -14.95 23.25 -12.08
C ALA A 93 -15.75 24.12 -13.05
N GLY A 94 -17.08 23.96 -13.08
CA GLY A 94 -17.96 24.76 -13.91
C GLY A 94 -19.42 24.32 -13.91
N ALA A 95 -20.03 24.16 -12.73
CA ALA A 95 -21.48 24.06 -12.59
C ALA A 95 -21.91 24.60 -11.22
N ALA A 96 -21.88 25.93 -11.09
CA ALA A 96 -22.68 26.71 -10.14
C ALA A 96 -22.81 28.13 -10.68
#